data_AF-A0A5Q2RKD1-F1
#
_entry.id   AF-A0A5Q2RKD1-F1
#
_cell.length_a   1.000
_cell.length_b   1.000
_cell.length_c   1.000
_cell.angle_alpha   90.00
_cell.angle_beta   90.00
_cell.angle_gamma   90.00
#
_symmetry.space_group_name_H-M   'P 1'
#
loop_
_entity.id
_entity.type
_entity.pdbx_description
1 polymer ?
#
loop_
_entity_poly.entity_id
_entity_poly.type
_entity_poly.pdbx_seq_one_letter_code
_entity_poly.pdbx_strand_id
1 'polypeptide(L)'
;MEGFPVKDKPPHNVSVLERWLTEASKETGVAAGRLRRWLGFMVVAAMLDEARHAEDGEPLFLVKGGVAMELRIDSGARATKDFDTAFRASMDAVTGHLDPALRAGHGDFTATRTELEPVKDTGAARCEIKLAYRGKSVMTVKMEVAAVEGGMGDEIDHIPERHLRRPSRRSGVRLPVPRRRGPRPRL
;
A
#
# COMPACT_ATOMS: atom_id res chain seq x y z
N MET A 1 12.85 16.05 -1.24
CA MET A 1 12.61 15.24 -0.03
C MET A 1 13.69 14.19 0.05
N GLU A 2 14.71 14.41 0.89
CA GLU A 2 15.71 13.39 1.20
C GLU A 2 15.01 12.16 1.79
N GLY A 3 15.28 10.99 1.22
CA GLY A 3 14.59 9.76 1.57
C GLY A 3 14.85 9.36 3.02
N PHE A 4 13.82 8.84 3.69
CA PHE A 4 13.94 8.22 4.99
C PHE A 4 15.13 7.24 5.02
N PRO A 5 15.91 7.18 6.12
CA PRO A 5 16.96 6.17 6.25
C PRO A 5 16.33 4.79 6.10
N VAL A 6 16.64 4.13 4.98
CA VAL A 6 16.10 2.81 4.65
C VAL A 6 16.63 1.84 5.71
N LYS A 7 15.74 1.33 6.56
CA LYS A 7 16.09 0.31 7.54
C LYS A 7 16.27 -1.03 6.80
N ASP A 8 17.35 -1.74 7.08
CA ASP A 8 17.68 -3.01 6.40
C ASP A 8 16.72 -4.17 6.70
N LYS A 9 15.96 -4.07 7.79
CA LYS A 9 15.02 -5.09 8.25
C LYS A 9 13.67 -4.43 8.57
N PRO A 10 12.54 -5.13 8.40
CA PRO A 10 11.26 -4.63 8.89
C PRO A 10 11.24 -4.56 10.43
N PRO A 11 10.35 -3.75 11.03
CA PRO A 11 10.20 -3.67 12.48
C PRO A 11 10.01 -5.05 13.13
N HIS A 12 10.66 -5.32 14.25
CA HIS A 12 10.50 -6.64 14.88
C HIS A 12 9.08 -6.86 15.43
N ASN A 13 8.41 -5.79 15.86
CA ASN A 13 7.07 -5.84 16.45
C ASN A 13 6.40 -4.45 16.35
N VAL A 14 5.15 -4.36 16.80
CA VAL A 14 4.38 -3.11 16.82
C VAL A 14 5.10 -2.00 17.58
N SER A 15 5.70 -2.28 18.74
CA SER A 15 6.41 -1.25 19.52
C SER A 15 7.58 -0.63 18.75
N VAL A 16 8.33 -1.44 17.99
CA VAL A 16 9.41 -0.94 17.11
C VAL A 16 8.83 -0.11 15.97
N LEU A 17 7.73 -0.53 15.36
CA LEU A 17 7.05 0.21 14.30
C LEU A 17 6.56 1.58 14.80
N GLU A 18 5.91 1.63 15.96
CA GLU A 18 5.45 2.87 16.59
C GLU A 18 6.60 3.81 16.95
N ARG A 19 7.72 3.24 17.44
CA ARG A 19 8.93 4.02 17.70
C ARG A 19 9.46 4.63 16.41
N TRP A 20 9.51 3.89 15.31
CA TRP A 20 9.96 4.43 14.02
C TRP A 20 9.04 5.51 13.48
N LEU A 21 7.72 5.38 13.64
CA LEU A 21 6.78 6.45 13.29
C LEU A 21 7.01 7.72 14.14
N THR A 22 7.34 7.54 15.41
CA THR A 22 7.67 8.66 16.32
C THR A 22 9.00 9.32 15.95
N GLU A 23 10.02 8.55 15.60
CA GLU A 23 11.31 9.04 15.11
C GLU A 23 11.13 9.83 13.80
N ALA A 24 10.44 9.24 12.83
CA ALA A 24 10.10 9.88 11.56
C ALA A 24 9.31 11.18 11.74
N SER A 25 8.40 11.24 12.72
CA SER A 25 7.65 12.45 13.05
C SER A 25 8.56 13.59 13.51
N LYS A 26 9.56 13.28 14.35
CA LYS A 26 10.54 14.27 14.84
C LYS A 26 11.46 14.76 13.72
N GLU A 27 11.88 13.86 12.85
CA GLU A 27 12.80 14.17 11.74
C GLU A 27 12.12 15.03 10.66
N THR A 28 10.86 14.75 10.34
CA THR A 28 10.14 15.40 9.24
C THR A 28 9.30 16.61 9.68
N GLY A 29 9.04 16.75 10.99
CA GLY A 29 8.07 17.71 11.52
C GLY A 29 6.61 17.35 11.22
N VAL A 30 6.34 16.22 10.54
CA VAL A 30 4.99 15.73 10.28
C VAL A 30 4.43 15.07 11.54
N ALA A 31 3.19 15.37 11.91
CA ALA A 31 2.56 14.76 13.08
C ALA A 31 2.51 13.22 12.96
N ALA A 32 2.88 12.50 14.03
CA ALA A 32 2.93 11.03 14.05
C ALA A 32 1.60 10.37 13.63
N GLY A 33 0.46 10.97 13.99
CA GLY A 33 -0.86 10.50 13.57
C GLY A 33 -1.08 10.58 12.05
N ARG A 34 -0.48 11.58 11.38
CA ARG A 34 -0.53 11.70 9.91
C ARG A 34 0.35 10.64 9.25
N LEU A 35 1.57 10.42 9.76
CA LEU A 35 2.45 9.35 9.27
C LEU A 35 1.83 7.96 9.43
N ARG A 36 1.19 7.69 10.59
CA ARG A 36 0.46 6.44 10.83
C ARG A 36 -0.67 6.25 9.83
N ARG A 37 -1.43 7.31 9.54
CA ARG A 37 -2.51 7.25 8.56
C ARG A 37 -1.99 6.95 7.15
N TRP A 38 -0.94 7.66 6.73
CA TRP A 38 -0.30 7.42 5.43
C TRP A 38 0.22 6.00 5.31
N LEU A 39 0.87 5.48 6.35
CA LEU A 39 1.27 4.07 6.39
C LEU A 39 0.07 3.14 6.21
N GLY A 40 -1.04 3.41 6.91
CA GLY A 40 -2.27 2.63 6.77
C GLY A 40 -2.80 2.64 5.33
N PHE A 41 -2.91 3.81 4.71
CA PHE A 41 -3.36 3.94 3.32
C PHE A 41 -2.45 3.20 2.34
N MET A 42 -1.13 3.34 2.50
CA MET A 42 -0.13 2.67 1.68
C MET A 42 -0.24 1.14 1.78
N VAL A 43 -0.35 0.62 3.00
CA VAL A 43 -0.47 -0.83 3.23
C VAL A 43 -1.78 -1.37 2.66
N VAL A 44 -2.91 -0.67 2.86
CA VAL A 44 -4.20 -1.09 2.29
C VAL A 44 -4.15 -1.05 0.77
N ALA A 45 -3.65 0.03 0.17
CA ALA A 45 -3.49 0.11 -1.29
C ALA A 45 -2.67 -1.06 -1.84
N ALA A 46 -1.57 -1.42 -1.18
CA ALA A 46 -0.73 -2.54 -1.58
C ALA A 46 -1.41 -3.91 -1.42
N MET A 47 -2.31 -4.07 -0.44
CA MET A 47 -3.13 -5.28 -0.32
C MET A 47 -4.17 -5.34 -1.45
N LEU A 48 -4.80 -4.22 -1.77
CA LEU A 48 -5.84 -4.17 -2.81
C LEU A 48 -5.29 -4.37 -4.23
N ASP A 49 -4.02 -4.04 -4.48
CA ASP A 49 -3.35 -4.27 -5.77
C ASP A 49 -3.23 -5.76 -6.14
N GLU A 50 -3.35 -6.67 -5.17
CA GLU A 50 -3.38 -8.12 -5.40
C GLU A 50 -4.76 -8.59 -5.95
N ALA A 51 -5.82 -7.80 -5.76
CA ALA A 51 -7.13 -8.10 -6.33
C ALA A 51 -7.17 -7.60 -7.78
N ARG A 52 -6.88 -8.50 -8.73
CA ARG A 52 -6.79 -8.20 -10.16
C ARG A 52 -7.95 -8.82 -10.94
N HIS A 53 -8.38 -8.14 -11.98
CA HIS A 53 -9.44 -8.59 -12.86
C HIS A 53 -8.88 -9.72 -13.76
N ALA A 54 -9.65 -10.80 -13.92
CA ALA A 54 -9.15 -12.03 -14.53
C ALA A 54 -8.86 -11.89 -16.04
N GLU A 55 -9.54 -10.96 -16.71
CA GLU A 55 -9.45 -10.80 -18.16
C GLU A 55 -8.26 -9.94 -18.61
N ASP A 56 -8.03 -8.80 -17.94
CA ASP A 56 -7.01 -7.81 -18.31
C ASP A 56 -5.82 -7.77 -17.34
N GLY A 57 -5.93 -8.42 -16.17
CA GLY A 57 -4.89 -8.43 -15.13
C GLY A 57 -4.77 -7.11 -14.36
N GLU A 58 -5.63 -6.15 -14.63
CA GLU A 58 -5.59 -4.82 -14.01
C GLU A 58 -6.23 -4.83 -12.62
N PRO A 59 -5.84 -3.92 -11.70
CA PRO A 59 -6.42 -3.86 -10.36
C PRO A 59 -7.95 -3.67 -10.40
N LEU A 60 -8.67 -4.38 -9.53
CA LEU A 60 -10.11 -4.23 -9.33
C LEU A 60 -10.47 -3.02 -8.49
N PHE A 61 -9.59 -2.67 -7.54
CA PHE A 61 -9.75 -1.50 -6.68
C PHE A 61 -8.85 -0.38 -7.19
N LEU A 62 -9.45 0.77 -7.51
CA LEU A 62 -8.73 1.98 -7.88
C LEU A 62 -8.79 2.97 -6.73
N VAL A 63 -7.67 3.49 -6.26
CA VAL A 63 -7.68 4.51 -5.20
C VAL A 63 -8.11 5.85 -5.80
N LYS A 64 -9.24 6.41 -5.30
CA LYS A 64 -9.78 7.70 -5.73
C LYS A 64 -9.26 8.85 -4.83
N GLY A 65 -9.33 10.07 -5.35
CA GLY A 65 -9.39 11.29 -4.53
C GLY A 65 -8.12 11.72 -3.78
N GLY A 66 -8.33 12.40 -2.64
CA GLY A 66 -7.31 13.11 -1.85
C GLY A 66 -6.17 12.23 -1.33
N VAL A 67 -6.34 10.91 -1.24
CA VAL A 67 -5.26 9.96 -0.93
C VAL A 67 -4.30 9.82 -2.12
N ALA A 68 -4.81 9.68 -3.34
CA ALA A 68 -3.98 9.69 -4.54
C ALA A 68 -3.26 11.05 -4.73
N MET A 69 -3.89 12.16 -4.32
CA MET A 69 -3.25 13.48 -4.31
C MET A 69 -2.23 13.65 -3.18
N GLU A 70 -2.46 13.16 -1.96
CA GLU A 70 -1.45 13.17 -0.88
C GLU A 70 -0.26 12.25 -1.22
N LEU A 71 -0.49 11.16 -1.95
CA LEU A 71 0.58 10.30 -2.49
C LEU A 71 1.37 10.99 -3.63
N ARG A 72 0.78 11.98 -4.32
CA ARG A 72 1.39 12.72 -5.44
C ARG A 72 2.00 14.08 -5.05
N ILE A 73 1.48 14.75 -4.03
CA ILE A 73 1.81 16.14 -3.72
C ILE A 73 2.23 16.29 -2.27
N ASP A 74 3.51 16.65 -2.08
CA ASP A 74 4.13 17.11 -0.84
C ASP A 74 3.62 18.52 -0.46
N SER A 75 2.30 18.67 -0.28
CA SER A 75 1.68 19.96 -0.03
C SER A 75 0.58 19.83 1.00
N GLY A 76 0.41 20.84 1.85
CA GLY A 76 -0.56 20.91 2.95
C GLY A 76 -2.04 20.84 2.56
N ALA A 77 -2.43 19.99 1.61
CA ALA A 77 -3.81 19.61 1.36
C ALA A 77 -4.45 19.05 2.64
N ARG A 78 -5.74 19.37 2.82
CA ARG A 78 -6.57 18.96 3.95
C ARG A 78 -6.43 17.44 4.12
N ALA A 79 -5.96 17.00 5.29
CA ALA A 79 -5.67 15.60 5.53
C ALA A 79 -6.94 14.76 5.37
N THR A 80 -7.07 14.10 4.21
CA THR A 80 -8.13 13.15 3.93
C THR A 80 -8.12 12.08 5.01
N LYS A 81 -9.29 11.81 5.59
CA LYS A 81 -9.45 10.86 6.69
C LYS A 81 -9.89 9.49 6.22
N ASP A 82 -10.46 9.44 5.02
CA ASP A 82 -11.10 8.27 4.45
C ASP A 82 -10.30 7.79 3.22
N PHE A 83 -10.24 6.48 3.04
CA PHE A 83 -9.54 5.82 1.94
C PHE A 83 -10.57 5.51 0.85
N ASP A 84 -10.72 6.45 -0.09
CA ASP A 84 -11.73 6.37 -1.14
C ASP A 84 -11.27 5.45 -2.28
N THR A 85 -12.16 4.56 -2.72
CA THR A 85 -11.86 3.58 -3.78
C THR A 85 -12.97 3.45 -4.82
N ALA A 86 -12.58 3.16 -6.06
CA ALA A 86 -13.43 2.65 -7.13
C ALA A 86 -13.34 1.14 -7.17
N PHE A 87 -14.45 0.47 -7.47
CA PHE A 87 -14.46 -0.95 -7.75
C PHE A 87 -14.89 -1.21 -9.19
N ARG A 88 -14.04 -1.92 -9.95
CA ARG A 88 -14.24 -2.24 -11.38
C ARG A 88 -15.08 -3.51 -11.59
N ALA A 89 -16.03 -3.76 -10.70
CA ALA A 89 -16.99 -4.86 -10.81
C ALA A 89 -18.27 -4.51 -10.03
N SER A 90 -19.25 -5.42 -10.01
CA SER A 90 -20.50 -5.23 -9.26
C SER A 90 -20.22 -5.05 -7.76
N MET A 91 -20.94 -4.14 -7.10
CA MET A 91 -20.83 -3.92 -5.65
C MET A 91 -21.10 -5.19 -4.83
N ASP A 92 -21.92 -6.11 -5.34
CA ASP A 92 -22.19 -7.40 -4.70
C ASP A 92 -20.96 -8.32 -4.63
N ALA A 93 -19.97 -8.09 -5.49
CA ALA A 93 -18.73 -8.86 -5.54
C ALA A 93 -17.60 -8.27 -4.67
N VAL A 94 -17.81 -7.09 -4.06
CA VAL A 94 -16.76 -6.39 -3.30
C VAL A 94 -16.16 -7.27 -2.21
N THR A 95 -16.98 -7.91 -1.39
CA THR A 95 -16.51 -8.76 -0.28
C THR A 95 -15.72 -9.97 -0.79
N GLY A 96 -16.13 -10.54 -1.92
CA GLY A 96 -15.48 -11.67 -2.57
C GLY A 96 -14.04 -11.36 -3.02
N HIS A 97 -13.72 -10.11 -3.30
CA HIS A 97 -12.35 -9.69 -3.69
C HIS A 97 -11.59 -9.00 -2.55
N LEU A 98 -12.28 -8.21 -1.73
CA LEU A 98 -11.69 -7.48 -0.61
C LEU A 98 -11.19 -8.43 0.48
N ASP A 99 -12.01 -9.39 0.90
CA ASP A 99 -11.66 -10.24 2.05
C ASP A 99 -10.44 -11.15 1.76
N PRO A 100 -10.29 -11.75 0.56
CA PRO A 100 -9.05 -12.46 0.19
C PRO A 100 -7.82 -11.55 0.14
N ALA A 101 -7.93 -10.35 -0.44
CA ALA A 101 -6.82 -9.40 -0.55
C ALA A 101 -6.29 -8.99 0.83
N LEU A 102 -7.18 -8.61 1.75
CA LEU A 102 -6.81 -8.24 3.12
C LEU A 102 -6.20 -9.41 3.91
N ARG A 103 -6.67 -10.64 3.66
CA ARG A 103 -6.18 -11.86 4.31
C ARG A 103 -4.82 -12.29 3.79
N ALA A 104 -4.58 -12.17 2.48
CA ALA A 104 -3.27 -12.38 1.87
C ALA A 104 -2.24 -11.42 2.49
N GLY A 105 -2.69 -10.20 2.78
CA GLY A 105 -1.90 -9.20 3.48
C GLY A 105 -0.78 -8.62 2.62
N HIS A 106 0.08 -7.80 3.23
CA HIS A 106 1.23 -7.22 2.55
C HIS A 106 2.43 -7.13 3.50
N GLY A 107 3.51 -7.81 3.15
CA GLY A 107 4.67 -7.95 4.03
C GLY A 107 4.28 -8.65 5.34
N ASP A 108 4.56 -8.01 6.47
CA ASP A 108 4.19 -8.50 7.81
C ASP A 108 2.81 -7.98 8.28
N PHE A 109 2.08 -7.28 7.40
CA PHE A 109 0.73 -6.78 7.69
C PHE A 109 -0.34 -7.72 7.16
N THR A 110 -1.41 -7.84 7.94
CA THR A 110 -2.67 -8.50 7.57
C THR A 110 -3.83 -7.59 7.94
N ALA A 111 -5.00 -7.77 7.34
CA ALA A 111 -6.18 -7.01 7.73
C ALA A 111 -7.46 -7.85 7.77
N THR A 112 -8.43 -7.31 8.51
CA THR A 112 -9.85 -7.66 8.41
C THR A 112 -10.65 -6.38 8.24
N ARG A 113 -11.93 -6.49 7.87
CA ARG A 113 -12.85 -5.34 7.80
C ARG A 113 -14.03 -5.52 8.76
N THR A 114 -14.70 -4.43 9.11
CA THR A 114 -16.07 -4.47 9.64
C THR A 114 -17.07 -4.83 8.54
N GLU A 115 -18.35 -4.90 8.88
CA GLU A 115 -19.41 -4.95 7.87
C GLU A 115 -19.34 -3.74 6.93
N LEU A 116 -19.75 -3.96 5.68
CA LEU A 116 -19.92 -2.90 4.70
C LEU A 116 -21.28 -2.25 4.96
N GLU A 117 -21.27 -0.98 5.34
CA GLU A 117 -22.46 -0.18 5.54
C GLU A 117 -22.74 0.64 4.28
N PRO A 118 -23.94 0.54 3.67
CA PRO A 118 -24.30 1.40 2.55
C PRO A 118 -24.27 2.88 2.96
N VAL A 119 -23.70 3.71 2.09
CA VAL A 119 -23.79 5.17 2.20
C VAL A 119 -25.06 5.61 1.49
N LYS A 120 -25.96 6.25 2.25
CA LYS A 120 -27.29 6.64 1.75
C LYS A 120 -27.20 7.40 0.44
N ASP A 121 -28.05 7.03 -0.51
CA ASP A 121 -28.30 7.74 -1.77
C ASP A 121 -27.07 7.91 -2.70
N THR A 122 -26.02 7.10 -2.55
CA THR A 122 -24.78 7.21 -3.35
C THR A 122 -24.34 5.95 -4.08
N GLY A 123 -24.95 4.78 -3.77
CA GLY A 123 -24.47 3.48 -4.26
C GLY A 123 -23.12 3.03 -3.69
N ALA A 124 -22.48 3.85 -2.85
CA ALA A 124 -21.24 3.52 -2.17
C ALA A 124 -21.48 2.72 -0.88
N ALA A 125 -20.43 2.06 -0.41
CA ALA A 125 -20.40 1.39 0.89
C ALA A 125 -19.12 1.77 1.64
N ARG A 126 -19.22 1.80 2.98
CA ARG A 126 -18.09 2.13 3.87
C ARG A 126 -17.81 1.00 4.84
N CYS A 127 -16.56 0.84 5.22
CA CYS A 127 -16.16 -0.05 6.31
C CYS A 127 -14.89 0.45 7.00
N GLU A 128 -14.56 -0.16 8.13
CA GLU A 128 -13.28 0.02 8.80
C GLU A 128 -12.37 -1.19 8.53
N ILE A 129 -11.20 -0.95 7.95
CA ILE A 129 -10.13 -1.92 7.78
C ILE A 129 -9.25 -1.92 9.03
N LYS A 130 -9.23 -3.04 9.74
CA LYS A 130 -8.44 -3.27 10.95
C LYS A 130 -7.11 -3.93 10.57
N LEU A 131 -6.05 -3.15 10.54
CA LEU A 131 -4.69 -3.61 10.24
C LEU A 131 -4.05 -4.22 11.48
N ALA A 132 -3.42 -5.37 11.29
CA ALA A 132 -2.54 -6.01 12.24
C ALA A 132 -1.13 -6.14 11.66
N TYR A 133 -0.12 -5.95 12.50
CA TYR A 133 1.29 -6.18 12.17
C TYR A 133 1.80 -7.36 12.99
N ARG A 134 2.24 -8.43 12.31
CA ARG A 134 2.66 -9.70 12.95
C ARG A 134 1.61 -10.20 13.96
N GLY A 135 0.34 -10.18 13.56
CA GLY A 135 -0.80 -10.66 14.35
C GLY A 135 -1.29 -9.72 15.46
N LYS A 136 -0.65 -8.55 15.67
CA LYS A 136 -1.11 -7.56 16.66
C LYS A 136 -1.77 -6.38 15.98
N SER A 137 -2.98 -6.04 16.42
CA SER A 137 -3.70 -4.85 15.94
C SER A 137 -2.82 -3.59 16.06
N VAL A 138 -2.74 -2.82 14.99
CA VAL A 138 -1.89 -1.63 14.92
C VAL A 138 -2.66 -0.40 14.44
N MET A 139 -3.59 -0.46 13.51
CA MET A 139 -4.34 0.74 13.12
C MET A 139 -5.63 0.41 12.40
N THR A 140 -6.51 1.40 12.31
CA THR A 140 -7.77 1.30 11.56
C THR A 140 -7.77 2.32 10.44
N VAL A 141 -8.13 1.89 9.24
CA VAL A 141 -8.33 2.73 8.05
C VAL A 141 -9.81 2.73 7.72
N LYS A 142 -10.42 3.91 7.59
CA LYS A 142 -11.79 4.03 7.07
C LYS A 142 -11.72 3.93 5.56
N MET A 143 -12.45 3.00 4.97
CA MET A 143 -12.50 2.82 3.53
C MET A 143 -13.91 3.07 3.03
N GLU A 144 -14.02 3.84 1.95
CA GLU A 144 -15.24 3.97 1.16
C GLU A 144 -14.98 3.36 -0.22
N VAL A 145 -15.97 2.62 -0.73
CA VAL A 145 -15.91 1.94 -2.01
C VAL A 145 -17.18 2.19 -2.79
N ALA A 146 -17.04 2.57 -4.04
CA ALA A 146 -18.14 2.75 -4.99
C ALA A 146 -17.80 2.08 -6.32
N ALA A 147 -18.80 1.60 -7.05
CA ALA A 147 -18.60 1.09 -8.40
C ALA A 147 -18.00 2.18 -9.32
N VAL A 148 -17.31 1.74 -10.36
CA VAL A 148 -16.94 2.60 -11.48
C VAL A 148 -18.20 2.90 -12.31
N GLU A 149 -18.49 4.19 -12.53
CA GLU A 149 -19.56 4.66 -13.41
C GLU A 149 -18.98 5.49 -14.57
N GLY A 150 -19.49 5.33 -15.80
CA GLY A 150 -19.26 6.26 -16.91
C GLY A 150 -17.81 6.42 -17.40
N GLY A 151 -17.07 5.34 -17.67
CA GLY A 151 -15.69 5.40 -18.21
C GLY A 151 -14.61 5.84 -17.19
N MET A 152 -15.00 6.06 -15.92
CA MET A 152 -14.09 6.39 -14.81
C MET A 152 -13.25 5.16 -14.39
N GLY A 153 -12.28 4.78 -15.21
CA GLY A 153 -11.42 3.62 -15.01
C GLY A 153 -10.64 3.19 -16.25
N ASP A 154 -10.85 3.88 -17.38
CA ASP A 154 -10.16 3.61 -18.64
C ASP A 154 -8.72 4.14 -18.66
N GLU A 155 -8.39 5.10 -17.80
CA GLU A 155 -7.03 5.62 -17.61
C GLU A 155 -6.60 5.39 -16.15
N ILE A 156 -5.78 4.35 -15.94
CA ILE A 156 -5.28 3.95 -14.63
C ILE A 156 -3.87 4.51 -14.44
N ASP A 157 -3.74 5.45 -13.51
CA ASP A 157 -2.43 5.95 -13.10
C ASP A 157 -1.74 4.96 -12.14
N HIS A 158 -0.66 4.34 -12.58
CA HIS A 158 0.19 3.53 -11.72
C HIS A 158 1.18 4.39 -10.94
N ILE A 159 1.07 4.42 -9.61
CA ILE A 159 2.08 5.03 -8.75
C ILE A 159 3.15 3.96 -8.45
N PRO A 160 4.40 4.10 -8.96
CA PRO A 160 5.40 3.04 -8.84
C PRO A 160 5.81 2.79 -7.38
N GLU A 161 6.07 1.51 -7.08
CA GLU A 161 6.42 0.91 -5.78
C GLU A 161 7.70 1.49 -5.12
N ARG A 162 8.37 2.49 -5.70
CA ARG A 162 9.56 3.14 -5.10
C ARG A 162 9.30 3.78 -3.73
N HIS A 163 8.04 3.84 -3.30
CA HIS A 163 7.59 4.31 -1.99
C HIS A 163 7.16 3.17 -1.03
N LEU A 164 7.19 1.89 -1.46
CA LEU A 164 6.69 0.72 -0.73
C LEU A 164 7.60 -0.51 -0.85
N ARG A 165 8.93 -0.34 -0.72
CA ARG A 165 9.85 -1.47 -0.88
C ARG A 165 9.56 -2.63 0.08
N ARG A 166 9.14 -3.78 -0.48
CA ARG A 166 9.33 -5.12 0.10
C ARG A 166 10.82 -5.35 0.42
N PRO A 167 11.18 -5.94 1.58
CA PRO A 167 12.48 -6.55 1.72
C PRO A 167 12.50 -7.82 0.84
N SER A 168 13.08 -7.71 -0.36
CA SER A 168 13.29 -8.86 -1.23
C SER A 168 14.16 -9.88 -0.51
N ARG A 169 13.62 -11.09 -0.30
CA ARG A 169 14.45 -12.28 -0.05
C ARG A 169 15.39 -12.43 -1.24
N ARG A 170 16.70 -12.32 -0.99
CA ARG A 170 17.75 -12.59 -1.97
C ARG A 170 17.57 -14.00 -2.53
N SER A 171 17.12 -14.12 -3.78
CA SER A 171 17.56 -15.21 -4.66
C SER A 171 18.77 -14.70 -5.43
N GLY A 172 19.90 -15.35 -5.24
CA GLY A 172 21.17 -14.95 -5.84
C GLY A 172 21.15 -15.16 -7.36
N VAL A 173 21.45 -14.10 -8.11
CA VAL A 173 21.94 -14.22 -9.48
C VAL A 173 23.47 -14.14 -9.42
N ARG A 174 24.13 -15.23 -9.84
CA ARG A 174 25.58 -15.25 -10.10
C ARG A 174 25.89 -14.29 -11.24
N LEU A 175 26.80 -13.35 -11.02
CA LEU A 175 27.43 -12.60 -12.10
C LEU A 175 28.68 -13.34 -12.60
N PRO A 176 28.91 -13.44 -13.92
CA PRO A 176 30.11 -14.05 -14.45
C PRO A 176 31.32 -13.11 -14.22
N VAL A 177 32.41 -13.67 -13.69
CA VAL A 177 33.69 -12.97 -13.52
C VAL A 177 34.42 -12.94 -14.87
N PRO A 178 34.93 -11.79 -15.34
CA PRO A 178 35.71 -11.74 -16.56
C PRO A 178 37.05 -12.48 -16.37
N ARG A 179 37.36 -13.42 -17.27
CA ARG A 179 38.66 -14.10 -17.31
C ARG A 179 39.77 -13.08 -17.56
N ARG A 180 40.63 -12.86 -16.55
CA ARG A 180 41.93 -12.20 -16.76
C ARG A 180 42.77 -13.07 -17.68
N ARG A 181 43.05 -12.61 -18.91
CA ARG A 181 44.19 -13.11 -19.69
C ARG A 181 45.46 -12.61 -19.01
N GLY A 182 46.23 -13.53 -18.42
CA GLY A 182 47.55 -13.24 -17.88
C GLY A 182 48.54 -12.83 -18.98
N PRO A 183 49.61 -12.09 -18.65
CA PRO A 183 50.69 -11.85 -19.60
C PRO A 183 51.46 -13.15 -19.87
N ARG A 184 51.81 -13.38 -21.14
CA ARG A 184 52.66 -14.49 -21.59
C ARG A 184 54.11 -14.32 -21.05
N PRO A 185 54.83 -15.42 -20.77
CA PRO A 185 56.24 -15.34 -20.37
C PRO A 185 57.09 -14.86 -21.57
N ARG A 186 58.08 -14.02 -21.27
CA ARG A 186 59.16 -13.69 -22.21
C ARG A 186 60.22 -14.79 -22.10
N LEU A 187 60.65 -15.32 -23.25
CA LEU A 187 61.96 -15.93 -23.45
C LEU A 187 62.89 -14.85 -24.02
#